data_AF-A0A3D0G3Z2-F1
#
_entry.id   AF-A0A3D0G3Z2-F1
#
_cell.length_a   1.000
_cell.length_b   1.000
_cell.length_c   1.000
_cell.angle_alpha   90.00
_cell.angle_beta   90.00
_cell.angle_gamma   90.00
#
_symmetry.space_group_name_H-M   'P 1'
#
loop_
_entity.id
_entity.type
_entity.pdbx_description
1 polymer ?
#
loop_
_entity_poly.entity_id
_entity_poly.type
_entity_poly.pdbx_seq_one_letter_code
_entity_poly.pdbx_strand_id
1 'polypeptide(L)'
;MIEAYIHVFTTGLFWVVLGTAVGIFIGSIPGLSGAMIISLALPMTYFMTGQDALLLLVSMYIGATTGGLLSAMLMKMPGTEAA
;
A
#
# COMPACT_ATOMS: atom_id res chain seq x y z
N MET A 1 19.05 -11.71 -6.17
CA MET A 1 17.70 -12.05 -6.69
C MET A 1 17.02 -13.13 -5.86
N ILE A 2 17.64 -14.30 -5.67
CA ILE A 2 17.06 -15.40 -4.87
C ILE A 2 16.86 -15.00 -3.39
N GLU A 3 17.84 -14.30 -2.79
CA GLU A 3 17.75 -13.80 -1.40
C GLU A 3 16.53 -12.90 -1.16
N ALA A 4 16.22 -12.00 -2.10
CA ALA A 4 15.08 -11.11 -1.99
C ALA A 4 13.76 -11.90 -1.97
N TYR A 5 13.67 -12.94 -2.81
CA TYR A 5 12.52 -13.84 -2.83
C TYR A 5 12.30 -14.51 -1.48
N ILE A 6 13.35 -15.11 -0.90
CA ILE A 6 13.29 -15.77 0.40
C ILE A 6 12.90 -14.77 1.50
N HIS A 7 13.41 -13.54 1.43
CA HIS A 7 13.09 -12.49 2.38
C HIS A 7 11.59 -12.13 2.39
N VAL A 8 10.94 -12.08 1.21
CA VAL A 8 9.49 -11.82 1.13
C VAL A 8 8.69 -12.91 1.84
N PHE A 9 9.06 -14.17 1.66
CA PHE A 9 8.30 -15.30 2.21
C PHE A 9 8.60 -15.63 3.68
N THR A 10 9.63 -15.01 4.27
CA THR A 10 9.99 -15.20 5.68
C THR A 10 9.52 -14.01 6.52
N THR A 11 10.32 -12.95 6.57
CA THR A 11 10.07 -11.77 7.41
C THR A 11 9.22 -10.71 6.70
N GLY A 12 9.36 -10.61 5.38
CA GLY A 12 8.68 -9.61 4.56
C GLY A 12 7.16 -9.74 4.53
N LEU A 13 6.62 -10.94 4.78
CA LEU A 13 5.19 -11.20 4.76
C LEU A 13 4.44 -10.35 5.80
N PHE A 14 5.05 -10.11 6.96
CA PHE A 14 4.49 -9.22 7.97
C PHE A 14 4.28 -7.81 7.43
N TRP A 15 5.29 -7.23 6.78
CA TRP A 15 5.21 -5.90 6.19
C TRP A 15 4.21 -5.82 5.04
N VAL A 16 4.09 -6.90 4.25
CA VAL A 16 3.10 -6.99 3.18
C VAL A 16 1.68 -6.99 3.74
N VAL A 17 1.40 -7.83 4.74
CA VAL A 17 0.07 -7.89 5.36
C VAL A 17 -0.28 -6.59 6.06
N LEU A 18 0.65 -6.03 6.84
CA LEU A 18 0.47 -4.77 7.54
C LEU A 18 0.26 -3.62 6.56
N GLY A 19 1.11 -3.50 5.54
CA GLY A 19 1.03 -2.46 4.53
C GLY A 19 -0.25 -2.57 3.72
N THR A 20 -0.65 -3.76 3.27
CA THR A 20 -1.93 -3.94 2.58
C THR A 20 -3.13 -3.60 3.45
N ALA A 21 -3.15 -4.03 4.72
CA ALA A 21 -4.25 -3.69 5.63
C ALA A 21 -4.37 -2.18 5.84
N VAL A 22 -3.26 -1.51 6.21
CA VAL A 22 -3.21 -0.06 6.39
C VAL A 22 -3.56 0.66 5.09
N GLY A 23 -3.04 0.18 3.96
CA GLY A 23 -3.35 0.69 2.63
C GLY A 23 -4.85 0.65 2.34
N ILE A 24 -5.53 -0.49 2.56
CA ILE A 24 -6.97 -0.62 2.35
C ILE A 24 -7.75 0.35 3.23
N PHE A 25 -7.40 0.45 4.51
CA PHE A 25 -8.07 1.37 5.45
C PHE A 25 -7.93 2.83 5.01
N ILE A 26 -6.71 3.27 4.70
CA ILE A 26 -6.47 4.66 4.33
C ILE A 26 -7.02 4.96 2.92
N GLY A 27 -6.85 4.03 1.97
CA GLY A 27 -7.38 4.17 0.62
C GLY A 27 -8.91 4.13 0.54
N SER A 28 -9.59 3.58 1.55
CA SER A 28 -11.04 3.68 1.64
C SER A 28 -11.54 5.10 1.88
N ILE A 29 -10.65 6.03 2.25
CA ILE A 29 -11.00 7.45 2.39
C ILE A 29 -11.07 8.06 0.98
N PRO A 30 -12.25 8.53 0.54
CA PRO A 30 -12.39 9.13 -0.78
C PRO A 30 -11.47 10.35 -0.92
N GLY A 31 -10.73 10.40 -2.04
CA GLY A 31 -9.79 11.48 -2.33
C GLY A 31 -8.34 11.24 -1.89
N LEU A 32 -8.03 10.14 -1.18
CA LEU A 32 -6.64 9.74 -0.93
C LEU A 32 -6.14 8.78 -2.03
N SER A 33 -5.20 9.25 -2.84
CA SER A 33 -4.58 8.42 -3.87
C SER A 33 -3.45 7.53 -3.31
N GLY A 34 -3.14 6.44 -4.01
CA GLY A 34 -2.02 5.57 -3.64
C GLY A 34 -0.67 6.32 -3.59
N ALA A 35 -0.45 7.29 -4.48
CA ALA A 35 0.76 8.11 -4.48
C ALA A 35 0.87 9.01 -3.24
N MET A 36 -0.26 9.58 -2.77
CA MET A 36 -0.31 10.38 -1.55
C MET A 36 -0.01 9.52 -0.31
N ILE A 37 -0.50 8.28 -0.27
CA ILE A 37 -0.21 7.36 0.83
C ILE A 37 1.28 7.00 0.87
N ILE A 38 1.89 6.75 -0.28
CA ILE A 38 3.33 6.52 -0.37
C ILE A 38 4.09 7.74 0.16
N SER A 39 3.76 8.96 -0.27
CA SER A 39 4.48 10.17 0.15
C SER A 39 4.36 10.45 1.65
N LEU A 40 3.20 10.15 2.25
CA LEU A 40 2.96 10.25 3.69
C LEU A 40 3.71 9.17 4.49
N ALA A 41 3.83 7.96 3.96
CA ALA A 41 4.50 6.85 4.63
C ALA A 41 6.03 6.89 4.47
N LEU A 42 6.54 7.54 3.43
CA LEU A 42 7.95 7.58 3.06
C LEU A 42 8.89 8.02 4.21
N PRO A 43 8.58 9.07 5.00
CA PRO A 43 9.44 9.48 6.12
C PRO A 43 9.61 8.39 7.19
N MET A 44 8.59 7.55 7.42
CA MET A 44 8.68 6.46 8.39
C MET A 44 9.62 5.35 7.90
N THR A 45 9.72 5.17 6.58
CA THR A 45 10.56 4.12 5.98
C THR A 45 12.05 4.41 6.00
N TYR A 46 12.48 5.64 6.33
CA TYR A 46 13.90 6.01 6.43
C TYR A 46 14.65 5.28 7.54
N PHE A 47 13.93 4.74 8.54
CA PHE A 47 14.51 3.95 9.62
C PHE A 47 14.52 2.44 9.35
N MET A 48 13.99 2.01 8.20
CA MET A 48 13.82 0.59 7.84
C MET A 48 14.93 0.13 6.88
N THR A 49 15.11 -1.18 6.78
CA THR A 49 15.95 -1.74 5.71
C THR A 49 15.29 -1.46 4.35
N GLY A 50 16.09 -1.27 3.30
CA GLY A 50 15.54 -0.97 1.96
C GLY A 50 14.58 -2.04 1.43
N GLN A 51 14.77 -3.30 1.83
CA GLN A 51 13.89 -4.41 1.45
C GLN A 51 12.53 -4.30 2.16
N ASP A 52 12.52 -4.09 3.48
CA ASP A 52 11.28 -3.94 4.26
C ASP A 52 10.51 -2.68 3.87
N ALA A 53 11.22 -1.57 3.66
CA ALA A 53 10.65 -0.30 3.22
C ALA A 53 9.89 -0.45 1.89
N LEU A 54 10.52 -1.10 0.90
CA LEU A 54 9.89 -1.35 -0.40
C LEU A 54 8.66 -2.26 -0.27
N LEU A 55 8.75 -3.33 0.53
CA LEU A 55 7.62 -4.23 0.76
C LEU A 55 6.43 -3.49 1.39
N LEU A 56 6.69 -2.65 2.39
CA LEU A 56 5.66 -1.84 3.04
C LEU A 56 5.02 -0.85 2.07
N LEU A 57 5.83 -0.06 1.34
CA LEU A 57 5.31 0.98 0.44
C LEU A 57 4.51 0.40 -0.74
N VAL A 58 5.00 -0.68 -1.35
CA VAL A 58 4.31 -1.34 -2.48
C VAL A 58 3.01 -2.00 -2.01
N SER A 59 3.03 -2.69 -0.87
CA SER A 59 1.81 -3.32 -0.32
C SER A 59 0.78 -2.29 0.12
N MET A 60 1.20 -1.14 0.68
CA MET A 60 0.33 0.00 0.98
C MET A 60 -0.30 0.59 -0.28
N TYR A 61 0.46 0.76 -1.35
CA TYR A 61 -0.06 1.28 -2.61
C TYR A 61 -1.14 0.39 -3.23
N ILE A 62 -0.88 -0.92 -3.27
CA ILE A 62 -1.85 -1.91 -3.80
C ILE A 62 -3.10 -1.96 -2.91
N GLY A 63 -2.89 -1.97 -1.58
CA GLY A 63 -3.99 -1.91 -0.61
C GLY A 63 -4.84 -0.64 -0.77
N ALA A 64 -4.19 0.51 -0.92
CA ALA A 64 -4.86 1.79 -1.14
C ALA A 64 -5.69 1.84 -2.40
N THR A 65 -5.13 1.36 -3.51
CA THR A 65 -5.84 1.30 -4.79
C THR A 65 -7.09 0.42 -4.67
N THR A 66 -6.97 -0.71 -3.98
CA THR A 66 -8.09 -1.63 -3.75
C THR A 66 -9.15 -1.05 -2.80
N GLY A 67 -8.73 -0.38 -1.72
CA GLY A 67 -9.62 0.30 -0.78
C GLY A 67 -10.39 1.45 -1.42
N GLY A 68 -9.75 2.20 -2.32
CA GLY A 68 -10.37 3.28 -3.08
C GLY A 68 -11.50 2.79 -3.98
N LEU A 69 -11.32 1.64 -4.64
CA LEU A 69 -12.36 0.99 -5.43
C LEU A 69 -13.56 0.58 -4.57
N LEU A 70 -13.33 0.05 -3.36
CA LEU A 70 -14.39 -0.31 -2.42
C LEU A 70 -15.21 0.91 -2.00
N SER A 71 -14.53 2.00 -1.64
CA SER A 71 -15.15 3.27 -1.27
C SER A 71 -15.97 3.88 -2.42
N ALA A 72 -15.43 3.81 -3.65
CA ALA A 72 -16.10 4.30 -4.85
C ALA A 72 -17.35 3.49 -5.20
N MET A 73 -17.32 2.15 -5.03
CA MET A 73 -18.50 1.30 -5.19
C MET A 73 -19.64 1.71 -4.25
N LEU A 74 -19.32 2.00 -2.97
CA LEU A 74 -20.32 2.44 -1.98
C LEU A 74 -20.88 3.83 -2.29
N MET A 75 -20.03 4.74 -2.78
CA MET A 75 -20.43 6.10 -3.11
C MET A 75 -20.97 6.28 -4.53
N LYS A 76 -21.04 5.19 -5.32
CA LYS A 76 -21.48 5.21 -6.72
C LYS A 76 -20.73 6.26 -7.58
N MET A 77 -19.49 6.54 -7.20
CA MET A 77 -18.57 7.37 -7.97
C MET A 77 -17.67 6.47 -8.82
N PRO A 78 -17.22 6.90 -10.01
CA PRO A 78 -16.21 6.17 -10.78
C PRO A 78 -14.96 5.97 -9.92
N GLY A 79 -14.55 4.71 -9.71
CA GLY A 79 -13.49 4.37 -8.75
C GLY A 79 -12.06 4.48 -9.26
N THR A 80 -11.89 4.91 -10.51
CA THR A 80 -10.59 5.17 -11.11
C THR A 80 -10.64 6.57 -11.69
N GLU A 81 -9.54 7.31 -11.62
CA GLU A 81 -9.33 8.44 -12.54
C GLU A 81 -9.53 7.86 -13.95
N ALA A 82 -10.56 8.33 -14.66
CA ALA A 82 -10.78 7.96 -16.04
C ALA A 82 -9.59 8.49 -16.83
N ALA A 83 -8.66 7.60 -17.16
CA ALA A 83 -7.66 7.88 -18.19
C ALA A 83 -8.33 8.14 -19.53
#